data_AF-A0A0C1U464-F1
#
_entry.id   AF-A0A0C1U464-F1
#
_cell.length_a   1.000
_cell.length_b   1.000
_cell.length_c   1.000
_cell.angle_alpha   90.00
_cell.angle_beta   90.00
_cell.angle_gamma   90.00
#
_symmetry.space_group_name_H-M   'P 1'
#
loop_
_entity.id
_entity.type
_entity.pdbx_description
1 polymer ?
#
loop_
_entity_poly.entity_id
_entity_poly.type
_entity_poly.pdbx_seq_one_letter_code
_entity_poly.pdbx_strand_id
1 'polypeptide(L)'
;MKHKKIMECILMATIVASTIGSKALGIVNEEDTSISRLCSMSSETIKATNYEGGLIGLKEGKVIERLPSKGSRFITGKDIGRTMLIPQSKDGEIQSSVVENVDYTIDNPYKNIDWRTANQLKSSLHAHTEKSDGKDTIQEVLDKYSELGYEVLAITDHDRLTYPWNDPKKGDEDVIIPKGLNGIPAAEFSSKHHHINGFFLKEIEKLSTEEEALKYIESQNALAHLNHPGRYDKPHTWYINLYKQFPNLVGLEVINRDDRYPNDRKLWDDILTDIIDERNVWGFANPDSHRLNQIDTSYNRMLIDGEYTAEKFRRAMENGEFYFTANISAENNRKNNPDIPAPTITNIIVDNDKDTITIEGENVQYIEWIGSNSRQLGRGNSLNLNEVTSPTPYVRAVIVGEGGVSFTQPFKVTAQQGK
;
A
#
# COMPACT_ATOMS: atom_id res chain seq x y z
N MET A 1 7.60 29.88 -25.40
CA MET A 1 9.08 30.03 -25.42
C MET A 1 9.67 30.64 -24.15
N LYS A 2 9.22 31.81 -23.67
CA LYS A 2 9.78 32.47 -22.47
C LYS A 2 9.62 31.64 -21.18
N HIS A 3 8.47 30.97 -21.03
CA HIS A 3 8.16 30.10 -19.89
C HIS A 3 8.94 28.78 -19.93
N LYS A 4 9.04 28.16 -21.11
CA LYS A 4 9.87 26.95 -21.35
C LYS A 4 11.34 27.15 -20.94
N LYS A 5 11.96 28.28 -21.30
CA LYS A 5 13.34 28.61 -20.90
C LYS A 5 13.49 28.85 -19.40
N ILE A 6 12.49 29.45 -18.74
CA ILE A 6 12.49 29.65 -17.28
C ILE A 6 12.43 28.29 -16.57
N MET A 7 11.59 27.37 -17.05
CA MET A 7 11.48 26.00 -16.52
C MET A 7 12.77 25.19 -16.74
N GLU A 8 13.39 25.31 -17.91
CA GLU A 8 14.70 24.68 -18.21
C GLU A 8 15.83 25.23 -17.31
N CYS A 9 15.87 26.54 -17.01
CA CYS A 9 16.87 27.11 -16.09
C CYS A 9 16.64 26.70 -14.61
N ILE A 10 15.38 26.64 -14.12
CA ILE A 10 15.07 26.15 -12.76
C ILE A 10 15.48 24.67 -12.61
N LEU A 11 15.26 23.89 -13.66
CA LEU A 11 15.60 22.47 -13.72
C LEU A 11 17.12 22.23 -13.71
N MET A 12 17.91 22.97 -14.50
CA MET A 12 19.38 22.87 -14.50
C MET A 12 19.97 23.14 -13.11
N ALA A 13 19.46 24.17 -12.41
CA ALA A 13 19.90 24.48 -11.04
C ALA A 13 19.58 23.35 -10.03
N THR A 14 18.43 22.68 -10.20
CA THR A 14 17.98 21.61 -9.30
C THR A 14 18.66 20.27 -9.59
N ILE A 15 19.06 20.01 -10.85
CA ILE A 15 19.82 18.81 -11.23
C ILE A 15 21.24 18.89 -10.70
N VAL A 16 21.94 20.02 -10.90
CA VAL A 16 23.32 20.24 -10.40
C VAL A 16 23.42 20.03 -8.88
N ALA A 17 22.44 20.51 -8.11
CA ALA A 17 22.38 20.30 -6.66
C ALA A 17 22.14 18.83 -6.24
N SER A 18 21.66 17.98 -7.15
CA SER A 18 21.41 16.55 -6.89
C SER A 18 22.50 15.61 -7.42
N THR A 19 23.26 16.02 -8.44
CA THR A 19 24.40 15.25 -8.98
C THR A 19 25.66 15.43 -8.13
N ILE A 20 25.81 16.58 -7.46
CA ILE A 20 26.83 16.80 -6.43
C ILE A 20 26.29 16.22 -5.10
N GLY A 21 26.12 14.91 -5.04
CA GLY A 21 25.77 14.24 -3.78
C GLY A 21 26.88 14.43 -2.75
N SER A 22 26.55 15.02 -1.60
CA SER A 22 27.04 14.79 -0.22
C SER A 22 28.49 14.31 0.06
N LYS A 23 29.45 14.46 -0.85
CA LYS A 23 30.86 14.04 -0.67
C LYS A 23 31.90 15.11 -1.03
N ALA A 24 31.47 16.35 -1.22
CA ALA A 24 32.36 17.51 -1.35
C ALA A 24 31.88 18.66 -0.46
N LEU A 25 31.57 18.38 0.81
CA LEU A 25 31.56 19.42 1.85
C LEU A 25 33.01 19.69 2.25
N GLY A 26 33.72 20.35 1.36
CA GLY A 26 35.14 20.62 1.49
C GLY A 26 35.59 21.52 0.36
N ILE A 27 35.43 22.83 0.56
CA ILE A 27 36.07 23.91 -0.19
C ILE A 27 35.57 24.07 -1.63
N VAL A 28 34.57 24.94 -1.81
CA VAL A 28 34.46 25.76 -3.02
C VAL A 28 34.43 27.20 -2.55
N ASN A 29 35.48 27.96 -2.91
CA ASN A 29 35.66 29.36 -2.56
C ASN A 29 34.56 30.23 -3.18
N GLU A 30 34.29 31.35 -2.51
CA GLU A 30 33.46 32.45 -2.98
C GLU A 30 33.86 32.87 -4.42
N GLU A 31 32.86 33.10 -5.27
CA GLU A 31 32.95 33.56 -6.68
C GLU A 31 32.91 32.52 -7.84
N ASP A 32 32.14 31.44 -7.73
CA ASP A 32 31.81 30.64 -8.92
C ASP A 32 30.69 31.31 -9.76
N THR A 33 31.09 32.04 -10.80
CA THR A 33 30.22 32.75 -11.77
C THR A 33 29.73 31.86 -12.93
N SER A 34 29.90 30.54 -12.84
CA SER A 34 29.49 29.60 -13.90
C SER A 34 27.96 29.55 -14.14
N ILE A 35 27.14 29.74 -13.09
CA ILE A 35 25.67 29.71 -13.20
C ILE A 35 25.13 30.92 -13.96
N SER A 36 25.74 32.11 -13.79
CA SER A 36 25.33 33.33 -14.50
C SER A 36 25.73 33.33 -15.98
N ARG A 37 26.73 32.54 -16.38
CA ARG A 37 27.12 32.34 -17.78
C ARG A 37 26.23 31.36 -18.55
N LEU A 38 25.56 30.43 -17.87
CA LEU A 38 24.72 29.40 -18.49
C LEU A 38 23.36 29.90 -18.98
N CYS A 39 22.76 30.90 -18.32
CA CYS A 39 21.45 31.44 -18.67
C CYS A 39 21.61 32.92 -19.10
N SER A 40 22.20 33.19 -20.27
CA SER A 40 22.43 34.52 -20.87
C SER A 40 21.24 35.50 -20.73
N MET A 41 21.12 36.11 -19.55
CA MET A 41 20.08 37.04 -19.15
C MET A 41 20.78 38.26 -18.56
N SER A 42 20.31 39.43 -18.97
CA SER A 42 20.81 40.73 -18.48
C SER A 42 20.69 40.79 -16.96
N SER A 43 21.77 41.25 -16.33
CA SER A 43 21.97 41.42 -14.90
C SER A 43 20.80 42.11 -14.18
N GLU A 44 19.88 41.33 -13.62
CA GLU A 44 19.04 41.77 -12.50
C GLU A 44 19.27 40.79 -11.34
N THR A 45 20.14 41.26 -10.45
CA THR A 45 20.57 40.78 -9.13
C THR A 45 19.72 39.67 -8.48
N ILE A 46 20.26 38.45 -8.45
CA ILE A 46 19.95 37.45 -7.43
C ILE A 46 20.87 37.74 -6.23
N LYS A 47 20.31 38.24 -5.11
CA LYS A 47 21.06 38.34 -3.84
C LYS A 47 20.89 37.02 -3.07
N ALA A 48 21.97 36.27 -2.94
CA ALA A 48 22.07 35.14 -2.03
C ALA A 48 22.56 35.64 -0.66
N THR A 49 21.88 35.27 0.42
CA THR A 49 22.38 35.39 1.79
C THR A 49 22.42 34.01 2.42
N ASN A 50 23.60 33.61 2.86
CA ASN A 50 23.87 32.33 3.52
C ASN A 50 23.17 32.25 4.88
N TYR A 51 22.47 31.15 5.13
CA TYR A 51 22.20 30.63 6.47
C TYR A 51 22.18 29.10 6.41
N GLU A 52 22.72 28.48 7.47
CA GLU A 52 22.79 27.04 7.68
C GLU A 52 21.41 26.39 7.59
N GLY A 53 21.34 25.24 6.91
CA GLY A 53 20.10 24.48 6.68
C GLY A 53 19.45 24.82 5.34
N GLY A 54 19.67 23.96 4.34
CA GLY A 54 19.32 24.21 2.94
C GLY A 54 17.85 24.53 2.70
N LEU A 55 17.58 25.75 2.26
CA LEU A 55 16.35 26.20 1.62
C LEU A 55 16.73 27.36 0.66
N ILE A 56 16.58 27.16 -0.65
CA ILE A 56 16.64 28.27 -1.61
C ILE A 56 15.34 29.06 -1.45
N GLY A 57 15.45 30.26 -0.89
CA GLY A 57 14.36 31.21 -0.74
C GLY A 57 13.96 31.84 -2.07
N LEU A 58 12.76 31.53 -2.55
CA LEU A 58 12.02 32.35 -3.51
C LEU A 58 10.92 33.10 -2.73
N LYS A 59 10.85 34.43 -2.90
CA LYS A 59 9.80 35.25 -2.27
C LYS A 59 8.43 34.92 -2.87
N GLU A 60 7.51 34.60 -1.96
CA GLU A 60 6.04 34.50 -2.06
C GLU A 60 5.43 33.87 -3.32
N GLY A 61 5.29 32.54 -3.31
CA GLY A 61 4.53 31.81 -4.33
C GLY A 61 4.64 30.27 -4.35
N LYS A 62 4.71 29.61 -3.18
CA LYS A 62 4.45 28.17 -2.90
C LYS A 62 5.08 27.05 -3.79
N VAL A 63 6.12 26.42 -3.19
CA VAL A 63 6.46 24.97 -3.05
C VAL A 63 6.94 24.15 -4.28
N ILE A 64 8.16 23.58 -4.15
CA ILE A 64 8.69 22.46 -4.95
C ILE A 64 8.82 21.26 -3.99
N GLU A 65 8.03 20.21 -4.18
CA GLU A 65 8.10 18.97 -3.38
C GLU A 65 8.95 17.91 -4.12
N ARG A 66 9.87 17.25 -3.40
CA ARG A 66 10.69 16.14 -3.90
C ARG A 66 9.88 14.86 -3.74
N LEU A 67 9.55 14.16 -4.83
CA LEU A 67 9.11 12.77 -4.77
C LEU A 67 10.27 11.84 -5.14
N PRO A 68 10.49 10.73 -4.42
CA PRO A 68 11.36 9.66 -4.86
C PRO A 68 10.55 8.75 -5.78
N SER A 69 10.74 8.88 -7.08
CA SER A 69 10.65 7.71 -7.95
C SER A 69 11.65 7.90 -9.08
N LYS A 70 12.24 6.81 -9.54
CA LYS A 70 13.16 6.82 -10.68
C LYS A 70 12.40 7.31 -11.91
N GLY A 71 12.51 8.59 -12.25
CA GLY A 71 12.34 9.05 -13.64
C GLY A 71 11.27 10.12 -13.95
N SER A 72 10.53 10.67 -12.97
CA SER A 72 9.59 11.78 -13.24
C SER A 72 9.50 12.77 -12.08
N ARG A 73 9.64 14.07 -12.37
CA ARG A 73 9.37 15.17 -11.43
C ARG A 73 8.17 15.95 -11.93
N PHE A 74 7.36 16.48 -11.04
CA PHE A 74 6.24 17.33 -11.45
C PHE A 74 6.40 18.72 -10.87
N ILE A 75 6.04 19.73 -11.66
CA ILE A 75 6.05 21.12 -11.23
C ILE A 75 4.65 21.67 -11.45
N THR A 76 4.08 22.25 -10.40
CA THR A 76 2.81 22.97 -10.47
C THR A 76 3.02 24.43 -10.14
N GLY A 77 2.49 25.33 -10.97
CA GLY A 77 2.52 26.76 -10.74
C GLY A 77 1.15 27.37 -11.03
N LYS A 78 0.76 28.34 -10.19
CA LYS A 78 -0.37 29.22 -10.48
C LYS A 78 -0.04 29.91 -11.82
N ASP A 79 -0.89 29.73 -12.83
CA ASP A 79 -0.75 30.23 -14.22
C ASP A 79 0.03 29.36 -15.23
N ILE A 80 0.54 28.18 -14.85
CA ILE A 80 1.33 27.29 -15.76
C ILE A 80 0.53 26.04 -16.19
N GLY A 81 -0.57 25.70 -15.50
CA GLY A 81 -1.27 24.43 -15.70
C GLY A 81 -0.49 23.24 -15.10
N ARG A 82 -0.86 22.01 -15.48
CA ARG A 82 -0.13 20.79 -15.08
C ARG A 82 0.96 20.50 -16.07
N THR A 83 2.19 20.42 -15.59
CA THR A 83 3.33 20.05 -16.40
C THR A 83 4.10 18.94 -15.72
N MET A 84 4.22 17.79 -16.40
CA MET A 84 5.11 16.71 -15.98
C MET A 84 6.49 16.91 -16.60
N LEU A 85 7.54 16.75 -15.80
CA LEU A 85 8.91 16.67 -16.27
C LEU A 85 9.37 15.22 -16.24
N ILE A 86 9.75 14.71 -17.41
CA ILE A 86 10.36 13.40 -17.55
C ILE A 86 11.87 13.59 -17.73
N PRO A 87 12.71 13.39 -16.70
CA PRO A 87 14.15 13.28 -16.86
C PRO A 87 14.49 12.08 -17.75
N GLN A 88 15.18 12.36 -18.85
CA GLN A 88 15.74 11.39 -19.78
C GLN A 88 17.26 11.42 -19.68
N SER A 89 17.90 10.26 -19.70
CA SER A 89 19.34 10.17 -19.91
C SER A 89 19.59 9.96 -21.40
N LYS A 90 20.30 10.89 -22.03
CA LYS A 90 20.79 10.73 -23.40
C LYS A 90 22.28 11.05 -23.40
N ASP A 91 23.09 10.11 -23.86
CA ASP A 91 24.55 10.28 -23.98
C ASP A 91 25.26 10.67 -22.67
N GLY A 92 24.72 10.25 -21.51
CA GLY A 92 25.28 10.58 -20.19
C GLY A 92 24.87 11.94 -19.63
N GLU A 93 24.08 12.74 -20.37
CA GLU A 93 23.49 13.99 -19.89
C GLU A 93 22.03 13.79 -19.45
N ILE A 94 21.62 14.49 -18.38
CA ILE A 94 20.24 14.52 -17.91
C ILE A 94 19.51 15.62 -18.68
N GLN A 95 18.59 15.24 -19.56
CA GLN A 95 17.66 16.14 -20.25
C GLN A 95 16.29 16.05 -19.60
N SER A 96 15.44 17.08 -19.70
CA SER A 96 14.04 16.99 -19.29
C SER A 96 13.10 17.38 -20.42
N SER A 97 12.05 16.61 -20.62
CA SER A 97 10.92 17.03 -21.45
C SER A 97 9.77 17.58 -20.58
N VAL A 98 9.25 18.73 -20.97
CA VAL A 98 8.01 19.34 -20.45
C VAL A 98 6.84 18.68 -21.18
N VAL A 99 5.96 18.00 -20.44
CA VAL A 99 4.70 17.46 -20.96
C VAL A 99 3.58 18.43 -20.61
N GLU A 100 3.06 19.11 -21.63
CA GLU A 100 1.77 19.80 -21.59
C GLU A 100 0.67 18.77 -21.92
N ASN A 101 -0.53 18.90 -21.32
CA ASN A 101 -1.62 17.91 -21.39
C ASN A 101 -1.21 16.52 -20.83
N VAL A 102 -1.08 16.41 -19.51
CA VAL A 102 -0.80 15.14 -18.84
C VAL A 102 -2.06 14.27 -18.89
N ASP A 103 -1.90 13.03 -19.33
CA ASP A 103 -2.91 11.96 -19.32
C ASP A 103 -2.46 10.88 -18.32
N TYR A 104 -3.38 10.07 -17.80
CA TYR A 104 -3.05 9.03 -16.82
C TYR A 104 -3.53 7.65 -17.28
N THR A 105 -2.66 6.65 -17.09
CA THR A 105 -3.08 5.26 -17.07
C THR A 105 -3.27 4.81 -15.63
N ILE A 106 -4.45 4.30 -15.32
CA ILE A 106 -4.86 3.76 -14.03
C ILE A 106 -4.91 2.23 -14.14
N ASP A 107 -3.97 1.53 -13.50
CA ASP A 107 -4.04 0.07 -13.37
C ASP A 107 -4.94 -0.28 -12.20
N ASN A 108 -6.08 -0.89 -12.53
CA ASN A 108 -7.13 -1.22 -11.59
C ASN A 108 -6.96 -2.68 -11.09
N PRO A 109 -6.67 -2.90 -9.78
CA PRO A 109 -6.59 -4.26 -9.23
C PRO A 109 -7.93 -5.01 -9.29
N TYR A 110 -9.04 -4.28 -9.47
CA TYR A 110 -10.40 -4.81 -9.58
C TYR A 110 -10.91 -4.98 -11.01
N LYS A 111 -10.06 -4.81 -12.05
CA LYS A 111 -10.49 -4.80 -13.46
C LYS A 111 -11.21 -6.06 -13.94
N ASN A 112 -10.94 -7.19 -13.30
CA ASN A 112 -11.54 -8.49 -13.64
C ASN A 112 -12.76 -8.86 -12.79
N ILE A 113 -13.20 -7.96 -11.89
CA ILE A 113 -14.31 -8.23 -10.98
C ILE A 113 -15.63 -7.76 -11.61
N ASP A 114 -16.55 -8.70 -11.87
CA ASP A 114 -17.95 -8.35 -12.12
C ASP A 114 -18.65 -8.15 -10.78
N TRP A 115 -18.69 -6.90 -10.33
CA TRP A 115 -19.30 -6.49 -9.06
C TRP A 115 -20.77 -6.91 -8.88
N ARG A 116 -21.49 -7.23 -9.95
CA ARG A 116 -22.89 -7.70 -9.88
C ARG A 116 -23.01 -9.16 -9.43
N THR A 117 -21.94 -9.95 -9.58
CA THR A 117 -21.97 -11.40 -9.35
C THR A 117 -20.84 -11.89 -8.45
N ALA A 118 -19.83 -11.06 -8.20
CA ALA A 118 -18.73 -11.40 -7.31
C ALA A 118 -19.22 -11.52 -5.86
N ASN A 119 -18.87 -12.64 -5.23
CA ASN A 119 -19.02 -12.83 -3.81
C ASN A 119 -17.94 -12.04 -3.07
N GLN A 120 -18.28 -11.49 -1.90
CA GLN A 120 -17.36 -10.73 -1.06
C GLN A 120 -17.08 -11.48 0.25
N LEU A 121 -16.23 -12.50 0.16
CA LEU A 121 -16.05 -13.46 1.24
C LEU A 121 -15.36 -12.82 2.44
N LYS A 122 -16.04 -12.80 3.60
CA LYS A 122 -15.46 -12.30 4.85
C LYS A 122 -14.40 -13.29 5.35
N SER A 123 -13.15 -12.82 5.43
CA SER A 123 -11.97 -13.67 5.58
C SER A 123 -11.02 -13.18 6.68
N SER A 124 -10.54 -14.10 7.52
CA SER A 124 -9.48 -13.83 8.50
C SER A 124 -8.23 -14.64 8.16
N LEU A 125 -7.08 -13.96 8.08
CA LEU A 125 -5.81 -14.54 7.65
C LEU A 125 -4.75 -14.51 8.77
N HIS A 126 -5.16 -14.26 10.01
CA HIS A 126 -4.28 -14.27 11.18
C HIS A 126 -5.07 -14.58 12.47
N ALA A 127 -4.95 -15.81 12.96
CA ALA A 127 -5.66 -16.30 14.13
C ALA A 127 -4.87 -17.41 14.84
N HIS A 128 -4.99 -17.49 16.16
CA HIS A 128 -4.23 -18.41 17.01
C HIS A 128 -5.16 -19.28 17.86
N THR A 129 -4.70 -20.49 18.15
CA THR A 129 -5.37 -21.48 19.00
C THR A 129 -4.44 -21.94 20.13
N GLU A 130 -4.90 -22.85 20.97
CA GLU A 130 -4.06 -23.55 21.96
C GLU A 130 -2.92 -24.38 21.35
N LYS A 131 -2.86 -24.55 20.02
CA LYS A 131 -1.76 -25.25 19.35
C LYS A 131 -0.46 -24.44 19.30
N SER A 132 -0.52 -23.12 19.54
CA SER A 132 0.61 -22.26 19.90
C SER A 132 0.39 -21.58 21.26
N ASP A 133 -0.14 -20.35 21.26
CA ASP A 133 -0.23 -19.46 22.41
C ASP A 133 -1.59 -18.75 22.53
N GLY A 134 -2.54 -19.09 21.65
CA GLY A 134 -3.96 -18.82 21.84
C GLY A 134 -4.50 -19.46 23.13
N LYS A 135 -5.78 -19.24 23.40
CA LYS A 135 -6.43 -19.65 24.66
C LYS A 135 -7.69 -20.46 24.46
N ASP A 136 -8.08 -20.67 23.21
CA ASP A 136 -9.27 -21.41 22.84
C ASP A 136 -8.89 -22.54 21.89
N THR A 137 -9.64 -23.62 21.96
CA THR A 137 -9.44 -24.82 21.15
C THR A 137 -9.69 -24.52 19.66
N ILE A 138 -9.23 -25.41 18.78
CA ILE A 138 -9.52 -25.31 17.35
C ILE A 138 -11.04 -25.23 17.13
N GLN A 139 -11.83 -26.11 17.76
CA GLN A 139 -13.29 -26.15 17.58
C GLN A 139 -13.95 -24.83 17.98
N GLU A 140 -13.62 -24.28 19.15
CA GLU A 140 -14.19 -23.00 19.62
C GLU A 140 -13.87 -21.85 18.67
N VAL A 141 -12.65 -21.82 18.13
CA VAL A 141 -12.25 -20.82 17.13
C VAL A 141 -13.05 -20.98 15.84
N LEU A 142 -13.18 -22.20 15.29
CA LEU A 142 -13.98 -22.44 14.08
C LEU A 142 -15.44 -22.04 14.27
N ASP A 143 -16.04 -22.46 15.38
CA ASP A 143 -17.43 -22.16 15.71
C ASP A 143 -17.65 -20.65 15.82
N LYS A 144 -16.72 -19.93 16.47
CA LYS A 144 -16.85 -18.48 16.62
C LYS A 144 -16.70 -17.73 15.31
N TYR A 145 -15.74 -18.11 14.45
CA TYR A 145 -15.61 -17.52 13.12
C TYR A 145 -16.87 -17.79 12.26
N SER A 146 -17.42 -19.00 12.32
CA SER A 146 -18.67 -19.34 11.63
C SER A 146 -19.87 -18.55 12.17
N GLU A 147 -19.98 -18.38 13.49
CA GLU A 147 -21.04 -17.57 14.14
C GLU A 147 -21.00 -16.11 13.67
N LEU A 148 -19.79 -15.56 13.47
CA LEU A 148 -19.55 -14.19 13.03
C LEU A 148 -19.62 -14.00 11.50
N GLY A 149 -20.05 -15.03 10.78
CA GLY A 149 -20.26 -15.00 9.34
C GLY A 149 -18.97 -14.95 8.52
N TYR A 150 -17.84 -15.42 9.04
CA TYR A 150 -16.65 -15.62 8.23
C TYR A 150 -16.81 -16.86 7.35
N GLU A 151 -16.39 -16.72 6.10
CA GLU A 151 -16.49 -17.77 5.10
C GLU A 151 -15.12 -18.40 4.79
N VAL A 152 -14.04 -17.72 5.15
CA VAL A 152 -12.67 -18.22 5.01
C VAL A 152 -11.83 -17.89 6.25
N LEU A 153 -11.08 -18.88 6.73
CA LEU A 153 -10.18 -18.75 7.87
C LEU A 153 -8.83 -19.41 7.60
N ALA A 154 -7.76 -18.69 7.94
CA ALA A 154 -6.43 -19.25 8.11
C ALA A 154 -6.06 -19.20 9.60
N ILE A 155 -5.94 -20.38 10.23
CA ILE A 155 -5.32 -20.49 11.56
C ILE A 155 -3.81 -20.49 11.34
N THR A 156 -3.11 -19.57 11.98
CA THR A 156 -1.70 -19.25 11.76
C THR A 156 -0.91 -19.42 13.05
N ASP A 157 -1.09 -20.54 13.76
CA ASP A 157 -0.36 -20.82 15.01
C ASP A 157 1.15 -20.63 14.82
N HIS A 158 1.81 -20.07 15.85
CA HIS A 158 3.24 -19.77 15.83
C HIS A 158 4.09 -21.02 15.55
N ASP A 159 4.88 -20.94 14.47
CA ASP A 159 5.80 -21.97 13.98
C ASP A 159 5.15 -23.37 13.88
N ARG A 160 3.83 -23.42 13.65
CA ARG A 160 3.06 -24.66 13.52
C ARG A 160 2.03 -24.60 12.39
N LEU A 161 2.04 -25.60 11.51
CA LEU A 161 1.02 -25.78 10.49
C LEU A 161 -0.12 -26.66 11.05
N THR A 162 -1.18 -26.02 11.53
CA THR A 162 -2.33 -26.68 12.18
C THR A 162 -3.38 -27.21 11.19
N TYR A 163 -3.25 -26.89 9.90
CA TYR A 163 -4.18 -27.36 8.86
C TYR A 163 -3.72 -28.65 8.16
N PRO A 164 -4.61 -29.62 7.86
CA PRO A 164 -6.05 -29.62 8.14
C PRO A 164 -6.37 -29.71 9.63
N TRP A 165 -7.39 -28.98 10.06
CA TRP A 165 -7.72 -28.81 11.48
C TRP A 165 -8.17 -30.10 12.17
N ASN A 166 -8.70 -31.05 11.40
CA ASN A 166 -9.13 -32.37 11.86
C ASN A 166 -8.09 -33.49 11.62
N ASP A 167 -6.85 -33.14 11.28
CA ASP A 167 -5.75 -34.10 11.17
C ASP A 167 -5.13 -34.34 12.56
N PRO A 168 -5.04 -35.58 13.07
CA PRO A 168 -4.57 -35.87 14.43
C PRO A 168 -3.08 -35.54 14.66
N LYS A 169 -2.28 -35.36 13.60
CA LYS A 169 -0.87 -34.96 13.71
C LYS A 169 -0.71 -33.44 13.74
N LYS A 170 -1.58 -32.72 13.04
CA LYS A 170 -1.51 -31.25 12.91
C LYS A 170 -2.45 -30.54 13.88
N GLY A 171 -3.73 -30.87 13.83
CA GLY A 171 -4.83 -30.34 14.64
C GLY A 171 -5.35 -31.31 15.69
N ASP A 172 -6.67 -31.59 15.67
CA ASP A 172 -7.40 -32.47 16.60
C ASP A 172 -8.40 -33.36 15.84
N GLU A 173 -8.37 -34.69 16.04
CA GLU A 173 -9.15 -35.67 15.26
C GLU A 173 -10.66 -35.40 15.27
N ASP A 174 -11.21 -34.95 16.40
CA ASP A 174 -12.64 -34.75 16.60
C ASP A 174 -13.17 -33.38 16.13
N VAL A 175 -12.33 -32.57 15.47
CA VAL A 175 -12.76 -31.25 14.96
C VAL A 175 -13.77 -31.39 13.83
N ILE A 176 -14.91 -30.72 14.01
CA ILE A 176 -15.98 -30.60 13.01
C ILE A 176 -15.87 -29.23 12.36
N ILE A 177 -15.57 -29.21 11.06
CA ILE A 177 -15.50 -27.97 10.28
C ILE A 177 -16.93 -27.46 10.02
N PRO A 178 -17.29 -26.24 10.48
CA PRO A 178 -18.61 -25.67 10.21
C PRO A 178 -18.92 -25.58 8.72
N LYS A 179 -20.17 -25.89 8.35
CA LYS A 179 -20.61 -25.81 6.95
C LYS A 179 -20.50 -24.36 6.46
N GLY A 180 -19.80 -24.16 5.34
CA GLY A 180 -19.61 -22.84 4.72
C GLY A 180 -18.33 -22.12 5.18
N LEU A 181 -17.64 -22.63 6.20
CA LEU A 181 -16.32 -22.13 6.59
C LEU A 181 -15.23 -22.90 5.84
N ASN A 182 -14.49 -22.18 4.99
CA ASN A 182 -13.38 -22.74 4.22
C ASN A 182 -12.05 -22.46 4.94
N GLY A 183 -11.16 -23.45 4.95
CA GLY A 183 -9.85 -23.34 5.59
C GLY A 183 -8.71 -23.21 4.57
N ILE A 184 -7.69 -22.41 4.91
CA ILE A 184 -6.45 -22.30 4.14
C ILE A 184 -5.28 -22.84 4.99
N PRO A 185 -4.39 -23.68 4.42
CA PRO A 185 -3.18 -24.08 5.11
C PRO A 185 -2.26 -22.88 5.38
N ALA A 186 -2.04 -22.54 6.63
CA ALA A 186 -1.21 -21.39 6.99
C ALA A 186 -0.53 -21.56 8.36
N ALA A 187 0.48 -20.72 8.61
CA ALA A 187 1.22 -20.66 9.86
C ALA A 187 1.94 -19.32 10.00
N GLU A 188 2.19 -18.89 11.23
CA GLU A 188 3.00 -17.69 11.52
C GLU A 188 4.43 -18.07 11.86
N PHE A 189 5.37 -17.76 10.97
CA PHE A 189 6.80 -17.84 11.26
C PHE A 189 7.17 -16.69 12.21
N SER A 190 7.61 -17.02 13.42
CA SER A 190 7.75 -16.06 14.53
C SER A 190 9.06 -16.18 15.33
N SER A 191 9.99 -17.01 14.84
CA SER A 191 11.19 -17.40 15.57
C SER A 191 12.33 -16.39 15.47
N LYS A 192 12.28 -15.34 16.31
CA LYS A 192 13.33 -14.30 16.49
C LYS A 192 13.50 -13.32 15.32
N HIS A 193 12.54 -13.27 14.42
CA HIS A 193 12.51 -12.38 13.28
C HIS A 193 11.18 -11.63 13.21
N HIS A 194 11.02 -10.71 12.26
CA HIS A 194 9.74 -10.10 11.95
C HIS A 194 8.71 -11.19 11.65
N HIS A 195 7.54 -11.14 12.25
CA HIS A 195 6.54 -12.18 12.04
C HIS A 195 6.01 -12.18 10.60
N ILE A 196 5.83 -13.39 10.05
CA ILE A 196 5.41 -13.61 8.65
C ILE A 196 4.37 -14.72 8.65
N ASN A 197 3.15 -14.47 8.16
CA ASN A 197 2.29 -15.61 7.82
C ASN A 197 2.68 -16.15 6.45
N GLY A 198 2.84 -17.47 6.39
CA GLY A 198 2.85 -18.22 5.14
C GLY A 198 1.49 -18.85 4.87
N PHE A 199 1.04 -18.85 3.63
CA PHE A 199 -0.27 -19.35 3.18
C PHE A 199 -0.12 -20.36 2.05
N PHE A 200 -1.04 -21.32 1.99
CA PHE A 200 -0.99 -22.47 1.07
C PHE A 200 0.24 -23.36 1.29
N LEU A 201 0.68 -23.45 2.56
CA LEU A 201 1.82 -24.26 2.98
C LEU A 201 1.50 -25.76 2.89
N LYS A 202 2.51 -26.54 2.53
CA LYS A 202 2.48 -28.02 2.58
C LYS A 202 3.04 -28.51 3.92
N GLU A 203 4.10 -27.86 4.37
CA GLU A 203 4.87 -28.19 5.57
C GLU A 203 5.47 -26.91 6.20
N ILE A 204 6.01 -27.08 7.42
CA ILE A 204 6.62 -25.99 8.18
C ILE A 204 7.94 -26.42 8.81
N GLU A 205 8.86 -25.46 8.90
CA GLU A 205 10.12 -25.59 9.61
C GLU A 205 10.34 -24.35 10.48
N LYS A 206 11.04 -24.52 11.60
CA LYS A 206 11.40 -23.41 12.48
C LYS A 206 12.64 -22.70 11.94
N LEU A 207 12.44 -21.50 11.43
CA LEU A 207 13.47 -20.70 10.75
C LEU A 207 13.81 -19.46 11.59
N SER A 208 15.04 -18.94 11.47
CA SER A 208 15.54 -17.91 12.40
C SER A 208 15.70 -16.53 11.76
N THR A 209 15.44 -16.40 10.46
CA THR A 209 15.55 -15.14 9.70
C THR A 209 14.39 -14.98 8.73
N GLU A 210 14.08 -13.73 8.39
CA GLU A 210 13.04 -13.41 7.40
C GLU A 210 13.38 -13.99 6.02
N GLU A 211 14.64 -13.91 5.58
CA GLU A 211 15.04 -14.44 4.28
C GLU A 211 14.95 -15.97 4.20
N GLU A 212 15.31 -16.69 5.27
CA GLU A 212 15.11 -18.14 5.33
C GLU A 212 13.63 -18.50 5.25
N ALA A 213 12.78 -17.82 6.05
CA ALA A 213 11.34 -18.03 6.04
C ALA A 213 10.73 -17.77 4.66
N LEU A 214 11.05 -16.63 4.03
CA LEU A 214 10.49 -16.26 2.73
C LEU A 214 10.95 -17.21 1.60
N LYS A 215 12.23 -17.63 1.59
CA LYS A 215 12.73 -18.64 0.65
C LYS A 215 12.06 -19.99 0.85
N TYR A 216 11.86 -20.39 2.10
CA TYR A 216 11.21 -21.65 2.41
C TYR A 216 9.75 -21.66 1.96
N ILE A 217 9.00 -20.58 2.24
CA ILE A 217 7.63 -20.40 1.74
C ILE A 217 7.62 -20.42 0.20
N GLU A 218 8.53 -19.70 -0.44
CA GLU A 218 8.64 -19.66 -1.91
C GLU A 218 8.87 -21.06 -2.50
N SER A 219 9.76 -21.85 -1.89
CA SER A 219 10.08 -23.21 -2.35
C SER A 219 8.88 -24.15 -2.37
N GLN A 220 7.84 -23.85 -1.59
CA GLN A 220 6.60 -24.61 -1.54
C GLN A 220 5.56 -24.15 -2.57
N ASN A 221 5.85 -23.10 -3.35
CA ASN A 221 4.89 -22.33 -4.16
C ASN A 221 3.76 -21.76 -3.29
N ALA A 222 4.10 -21.26 -2.09
CA ALA A 222 3.21 -20.66 -1.12
C ALA A 222 3.36 -19.13 -1.11
N LEU A 223 2.40 -18.42 -0.51
CA LEU A 223 2.41 -16.96 -0.39
C LEU A 223 2.80 -16.52 1.01
N ALA A 224 3.26 -15.28 1.15
CA ALA A 224 3.59 -14.67 2.43
C ALA A 224 3.05 -13.25 2.55
N HIS A 225 2.76 -12.83 3.77
CA HIS A 225 2.62 -11.40 4.11
C HIS A 225 3.35 -11.10 5.44
N LEU A 226 3.72 -9.84 5.66
CA LEU A 226 4.38 -9.40 6.89
C LEU A 226 3.34 -8.98 7.93
N ASN A 227 3.42 -9.52 9.15
CA ASN A 227 2.45 -9.25 10.20
C ASN A 227 2.80 -8.00 11.01
N HIS A 228 1.79 -7.20 11.36
CA HIS A 228 1.86 -6.08 12.30
C HIS A 228 3.21 -5.31 12.35
N PRO A 229 3.63 -4.71 11.23
CA PRO A 229 4.98 -4.14 11.07
C PRO A 229 5.31 -3.05 12.10
N GLY A 230 4.33 -2.34 12.63
CA GLY A 230 4.51 -1.32 13.68
C GLY A 230 4.99 -1.86 15.03
N ARG A 231 5.03 -3.18 15.20
CA ARG A 231 5.72 -3.85 16.32
C ARG A 231 7.24 -3.74 16.22
N TYR A 232 7.79 -3.48 15.04
CA TYR A 232 9.22 -3.56 14.77
C TYR A 232 9.80 -2.19 14.38
N ASP A 233 11.03 -1.93 14.85
CA ASP A 233 11.79 -0.74 14.46
C ASP A 233 12.55 -1.01 13.14
N LYS A 234 11.83 -0.98 12.02
CA LYS A 234 12.37 -1.19 10.67
C LYS A 234 11.97 -0.02 9.76
N PRO A 235 12.90 0.58 8.99
CA PRO A 235 12.56 1.63 8.03
C PRO A 235 11.84 1.04 6.80
N HIS A 236 11.02 1.84 6.10
CA HIS A 236 10.32 1.41 4.87
C HIS A 236 11.26 0.80 3.82
N THR A 237 12.51 1.29 3.71
CA THR A 237 13.53 0.75 2.80
C THR A 237 13.91 -0.70 3.09
N TRP A 238 13.84 -1.13 4.35
CA TRP A 238 14.06 -2.53 4.73
C TRP A 238 12.97 -3.44 4.12
N TYR A 239 11.71 -3.02 4.22
CA TYR A 239 10.57 -3.74 3.64
C TYR A 239 10.67 -3.79 2.11
N ILE A 240 10.99 -2.65 1.47
CA ILE A 240 11.18 -2.57 0.01
C ILE A 240 12.22 -3.59 -0.46
N ASN A 241 13.34 -3.74 0.27
CA ASN A 241 14.37 -4.71 -0.09
C ASN A 241 13.86 -6.16 -0.06
N LEU A 242 12.96 -6.51 0.86
CA LEU A 242 12.33 -7.83 0.88
C LEU A 242 11.38 -8.01 -0.31
N TYR A 243 10.50 -7.04 -0.57
CA TYR A 243 9.56 -7.11 -1.70
C TYR A 243 10.25 -7.21 -3.07
N LYS A 244 11.43 -6.61 -3.23
CA LYS A 244 12.23 -6.74 -4.46
C LYS A 244 12.85 -8.12 -4.63
N GLN A 245 13.14 -8.82 -3.53
CA GLN A 245 13.78 -10.13 -3.53
C GLN A 245 12.79 -11.29 -3.60
N PHE A 246 11.59 -11.11 -3.04
CA PHE A 246 10.64 -12.20 -2.79
C PHE A 246 9.28 -11.93 -3.47
N PRO A 247 9.05 -12.43 -4.70
CA PRO A 247 7.77 -12.33 -5.40
C PRO A 247 6.59 -12.88 -4.60
N ASN A 248 6.79 -13.97 -3.86
CA ASN A 248 5.79 -14.62 -3.01
C ASN A 248 5.37 -13.79 -1.78
N LEU A 249 6.14 -12.76 -1.40
CA LEU A 249 5.73 -11.81 -0.38
C LEU A 249 4.77 -10.79 -1.00
N VAL A 250 3.46 -11.00 -0.80
CA VAL A 250 2.40 -10.25 -1.50
C VAL A 250 2.01 -8.95 -0.82
N GLY A 251 2.29 -8.80 0.47
CA GLY A 251 1.86 -7.62 1.22
C GLY A 251 2.22 -7.63 2.71
N LEU A 252 1.52 -6.77 3.44
CA LEU A 252 1.66 -6.61 4.89
C LEU A 252 0.32 -6.28 5.55
N GLU A 253 0.22 -6.58 6.84
CA GLU A 253 -0.88 -6.09 7.66
C GLU A 253 -0.77 -4.58 7.83
N VAL A 254 -1.80 -3.90 7.38
CA VAL A 254 -1.99 -2.45 7.51
C VAL A 254 -2.87 -2.14 8.73
N ILE A 255 -3.71 -3.10 9.11
CA ILE A 255 -4.50 -3.10 10.35
C ILE A 255 -4.23 -4.43 11.06
N ASN A 256 -3.81 -4.35 12.32
CA ASN A 256 -3.74 -5.49 13.22
C ASN A 256 -4.62 -5.23 14.45
N ARG A 257 -5.47 -6.19 14.80
CA ARG A 257 -6.50 -6.09 15.86
C ARG A 257 -7.45 -4.91 15.63
N ASP A 258 -7.78 -4.18 16.69
CA ASP A 258 -8.50 -2.91 16.74
C ASP A 258 -7.58 -1.72 16.41
N ASP A 259 -6.80 -1.85 15.34
CA ASP A 259 -5.82 -0.87 14.90
C ASP A 259 -4.77 -0.57 15.99
N ARG A 260 -4.09 -1.62 16.44
CA ARG A 260 -3.06 -1.59 17.49
C ARG A 260 -1.84 -0.75 17.10
N TYR A 261 -1.51 -0.68 15.80
CA TYR A 261 -0.34 0.01 15.28
C TYR A 261 -0.74 1.07 14.24
N PRO A 262 -1.16 2.27 14.67
CA PRO A 262 -1.81 3.17 13.73
C PRO A 262 -0.95 3.72 12.59
N ASN A 263 0.38 3.65 12.73
CA ASN A 263 1.32 4.13 11.73
C ASN A 263 1.56 3.12 10.59
N ASP A 264 0.99 1.92 10.65
CA ASP A 264 1.23 0.87 9.64
C ASP A 264 0.68 1.27 8.26
N ARG A 265 -0.42 2.04 8.21
CA ARG A 265 -0.90 2.67 6.97
C ARG A 265 0.10 3.66 6.38
N LYS A 266 0.76 4.47 7.23
CA LYS A 266 1.78 5.40 6.76
C LYS A 266 2.99 4.65 6.21
N LEU A 267 3.42 3.60 6.91
CA LEU A 267 4.49 2.73 6.43
C LEU A 267 4.13 2.10 5.07
N TRP A 268 2.92 1.59 4.93
CA TRP A 268 2.43 1.06 3.65
C TRP A 268 2.46 2.12 2.56
N ASP A 269 1.99 3.33 2.83
CA ASP A 269 2.00 4.44 1.88
C ASP A 269 3.41 4.87 1.47
N ASP A 270 4.37 4.88 2.41
CA ASP A 270 5.78 5.16 2.15
C ASP A 270 6.39 4.05 1.27
N ILE A 271 6.08 2.77 1.53
CA ILE A 271 6.51 1.62 0.70
C ILE A 271 5.95 1.74 -0.72
N LEU A 272 4.64 1.95 -0.84
CA LEU A 272 3.96 2.06 -2.14
C LEU A 272 4.54 3.21 -2.97
N THR A 273 4.83 4.35 -2.34
CA THR A 273 5.40 5.52 -3.03
C THR A 273 6.68 5.17 -3.78
N ASP A 274 7.50 4.28 -3.22
CA ASP A 274 8.82 3.96 -3.73
C ASP A 274 8.86 2.70 -4.62
N ILE A 275 7.89 1.78 -4.52
CA ILE A 275 7.95 0.46 -5.18
C ILE A 275 6.83 0.18 -6.20
N ILE A 276 5.72 0.92 -6.21
CA ILE A 276 4.54 0.61 -7.05
C ILE A 276 4.85 0.53 -8.55
N ASP A 277 5.90 1.23 -9.01
CA ASP A 277 6.35 1.15 -10.40
C ASP A 277 6.95 -0.22 -10.76
N GLU A 278 7.59 -0.90 -9.81
CA GLU A 278 8.19 -2.23 -9.96
C GLU A 278 7.19 -3.35 -9.66
N ARG A 279 6.39 -3.20 -8.59
CA ARG A 279 5.32 -4.14 -8.21
C ARG A 279 4.36 -3.52 -7.21
N ASN A 280 3.15 -4.07 -7.13
CA ASN A 280 2.24 -3.76 -6.04
C ASN A 280 2.63 -4.47 -4.74
N VAL A 281 2.18 -3.89 -3.63
CA VAL A 281 2.28 -4.41 -2.26
C VAL A 281 0.88 -4.27 -1.64
N TRP A 282 0.23 -5.39 -1.32
CA TRP A 282 -1.15 -5.38 -0.84
C TRP A 282 -1.25 -5.11 0.66
N GLY A 283 -2.30 -4.38 1.04
CA GLY A 283 -2.65 -4.16 2.44
C GLY A 283 -3.63 -5.22 2.95
N PHE A 284 -3.39 -5.75 4.14
CA PHE A 284 -4.26 -6.72 4.80
C PHE A 284 -4.77 -6.18 6.15
N ALA A 285 -5.91 -6.69 6.60
CA ALA A 285 -6.42 -6.42 7.94
C ALA A 285 -6.79 -7.73 8.64
N ASN A 286 -6.21 -7.97 9.81
CA ASN A 286 -6.49 -9.19 10.56
C ASN A 286 -6.53 -8.97 12.08
N PRO A 287 -7.29 -9.80 12.80
CA PRO A 287 -7.51 -9.62 14.22
C PRO A 287 -6.32 -10.06 15.09
N ASP A 288 -5.44 -10.93 14.59
CA ASP A 288 -4.39 -11.58 15.40
C ASP A 288 -4.98 -12.16 16.69
N SER A 289 -6.09 -12.88 16.52
CA SER A 289 -6.95 -13.29 17.62
C SER A 289 -6.30 -14.41 18.41
N HIS A 290 -6.04 -14.18 19.70
CA HIS A 290 -5.59 -15.20 20.66
C HIS A 290 -6.71 -15.65 21.61
N ARG A 291 -7.87 -14.98 21.52
CA ARG A 291 -9.07 -15.23 22.31
C ARG A 291 -10.32 -15.02 21.46
N LEU A 292 -11.42 -15.71 21.74
CA LEU A 292 -12.69 -15.56 21.00
C LEU A 292 -13.20 -14.12 20.93
N ASN A 293 -13.02 -13.34 21.99
CA ASN A 293 -13.46 -11.94 22.04
C ASN A 293 -12.57 -10.95 21.24
N GLN A 294 -11.54 -11.45 20.54
CA GLN A 294 -10.64 -10.64 19.71
C GLN A 294 -10.90 -10.82 18.20
N ILE A 295 -11.75 -11.78 17.82
CA ILE A 295 -11.91 -12.22 16.43
C ILE A 295 -12.49 -11.12 15.53
N ASP A 296 -13.56 -10.43 15.94
CA ASP A 296 -14.27 -9.51 15.04
C ASP A 296 -13.79 -8.05 15.18
N THR A 297 -12.49 -7.83 14.98
CA THR A 297 -11.89 -6.49 15.05
C THR A 297 -11.54 -5.93 13.67
N SER A 298 -11.05 -6.77 12.78
CA SER A 298 -10.72 -6.43 11.40
C SER A 298 -10.65 -7.68 10.52
N TYR A 299 -10.87 -7.53 9.22
CA TYR A 299 -11.00 -8.65 8.27
C TYR A 299 -10.80 -8.21 6.82
N ASN A 300 -10.66 -9.19 5.93
CA ASN A 300 -10.55 -9.00 4.49
C ASN A 300 -11.87 -9.41 3.80
N ARG A 301 -12.23 -8.73 2.71
CA ARG A 301 -13.35 -9.07 1.84
C ARG A 301 -12.82 -9.48 0.48
N MET A 302 -12.72 -10.78 0.28
CA MET A 302 -12.12 -11.38 -0.90
C MET A 302 -13.14 -11.46 -2.03
N LEU A 303 -12.81 -10.89 -3.18
CA LEU A 303 -13.74 -10.78 -4.31
C LEU A 303 -13.55 -12.00 -5.20
N ILE A 304 -14.50 -12.92 -5.17
CA ILE A 304 -14.44 -14.18 -5.90
C ILE A 304 -15.67 -14.34 -6.80
N ASP A 305 -15.41 -14.68 -8.05
CA ASP A 305 -16.44 -15.04 -9.01
C ASP A 305 -17.01 -16.43 -8.69
N GLY A 306 -18.33 -16.53 -8.47
CA GLY A 306 -18.99 -17.80 -8.17
C GLY A 306 -18.51 -18.44 -6.86
N GLU A 307 -18.59 -19.77 -6.77
CA GLU A 307 -18.25 -20.50 -5.54
C GLU A 307 -16.75 -20.41 -5.18
N TYR A 308 -16.47 -20.48 -3.88
CA TYR A 308 -15.11 -20.54 -3.34
C TYR A 308 -14.34 -21.72 -3.92
N THR A 309 -13.10 -21.46 -4.34
CA THR A 309 -12.05 -22.48 -4.44
C THR A 309 -10.75 -21.91 -3.89
N ALA A 310 -9.86 -22.78 -3.42
CA ALA A 310 -8.56 -22.36 -2.91
C ALA A 310 -7.73 -21.62 -3.98
N GLU A 311 -7.85 -22.02 -5.25
CA GLU A 311 -7.16 -21.40 -6.39
C GLU A 311 -7.67 -19.97 -6.65
N LYS A 312 -8.99 -19.77 -6.63
CA LYS A 312 -9.58 -18.42 -6.79
C LYS A 312 -9.22 -17.52 -5.62
N PHE A 313 -9.21 -18.06 -4.40
CA PHE A 313 -8.80 -17.30 -3.22
C PHE A 313 -7.32 -16.90 -3.30
N ARG A 314 -6.45 -17.84 -3.70
CA ARG A 314 -5.03 -17.57 -3.94
C ARG A 314 -4.84 -16.50 -5.01
N ARG A 315 -5.53 -16.62 -6.16
CA ARG A 315 -5.52 -15.62 -7.24
C ARG A 315 -5.87 -14.24 -6.70
N ALA A 316 -6.91 -14.15 -5.87
CA ALA A 316 -7.33 -12.89 -5.30
C ALA A 316 -6.26 -12.27 -4.38
N MET A 317 -5.56 -13.08 -3.59
CA MET A 317 -4.41 -12.62 -2.79
C MET A 317 -3.23 -12.15 -3.66
N GLU A 318 -2.94 -12.85 -4.77
CA GLU A 318 -1.85 -12.49 -5.68
C GLU A 318 -2.13 -11.19 -6.44
N ASN A 319 -3.38 -10.99 -6.86
CA ASN A 319 -3.79 -9.87 -7.74
C ASN A 319 -4.34 -8.65 -7.00
N GLY A 320 -4.54 -8.71 -5.68
CA GLY A 320 -5.19 -7.63 -4.94
C GLY A 320 -6.70 -7.54 -5.20
N GLU A 321 -7.35 -8.65 -5.57
CA GLU A 321 -8.81 -8.73 -5.81
C GLU A 321 -9.58 -8.83 -4.49
N PHE A 322 -9.32 -7.89 -3.59
CA PHE A 322 -9.96 -7.80 -2.29
C PHE A 322 -9.86 -6.37 -1.76
N TYR A 323 -10.62 -6.09 -0.72
CA TYR A 323 -10.43 -4.90 0.08
C TYR A 323 -10.54 -5.31 1.55
N PHE A 324 -10.16 -4.45 2.48
CA PHE A 324 -10.11 -4.82 3.89
C PHE A 324 -10.88 -3.84 4.75
N THR A 325 -11.32 -4.30 5.91
CA THR A 325 -12.20 -3.57 6.82
C THR A 325 -11.67 -3.63 8.25
N ALA A 326 -11.72 -2.50 8.93
CA ALA A 326 -11.47 -2.37 10.36
C ALA A 326 -12.74 -1.85 11.05
N ASN A 327 -13.16 -2.49 12.14
CA ASN A 327 -14.28 -2.00 12.93
C ASN A 327 -13.89 -0.73 13.69
N ILE A 328 -12.66 -0.67 14.19
CA ILE A 328 -12.09 0.47 14.93
C ILE A 328 -10.76 0.83 14.30
N SER A 329 -10.57 2.11 13.94
CA SER A 329 -9.30 2.61 13.41
C SER A 329 -9.11 4.11 13.66
N ALA A 330 -7.93 4.65 13.37
CA ALA A 330 -7.69 6.10 13.44
C ALA A 330 -8.68 6.91 12.57
N GLU A 331 -9.04 6.39 11.39
CA GLU A 331 -9.89 7.05 10.39
C GLU A 331 -11.34 7.25 10.85
N ASN A 332 -11.87 6.37 11.72
CA ASN A 332 -13.19 6.55 12.34
C ASN A 332 -13.11 7.12 13.76
N ASN A 333 -12.00 7.77 14.13
CA ASN A 333 -11.75 8.29 15.48
C ASN A 333 -11.85 7.21 16.57
N ARG A 334 -11.49 5.96 16.21
CA ARG A 334 -11.60 4.77 17.07
C ARG A 334 -13.02 4.53 17.60
N LYS A 335 -14.04 4.79 16.79
CA LYS A 335 -15.45 4.58 17.12
C LYS A 335 -16.09 3.57 16.18
N ASN A 336 -16.94 2.72 16.71
CA ASN A 336 -17.74 1.78 15.95
C ASN A 336 -19.18 1.80 16.44
N ASN A 337 -20.16 1.82 15.53
CA ASN A 337 -21.54 1.50 15.81
C ASN A 337 -21.81 0.04 15.42
N PRO A 338 -21.81 -0.91 16.36
CA PRO A 338 -21.93 -2.34 16.05
C PRO A 338 -23.30 -2.72 15.47
N ASP A 339 -24.31 -1.84 15.59
CA ASP A 339 -25.65 -2.07 15.05
C ASP A 339 -25.75 -1.72 13.55
N ILE A 340 -24.70 -1.13 12.97
CA ILE A 340 -24.63 -0.76 11.55
C ILE A 340 -23.52 -1.58 10.89
N PRO A 341 -23.78 -2.21 9.73
CA PRO A 341 -22.72 -2.89 8.99
C PRO A 341 -21.61 -1.93 8.57
N ALA A 342 -20.37 -2.42 8.57
CA ALA A 342 -19.24 -1.69 8.02
C ALA A 342 -19.46 -1.33 6.54
N PRO A 343 -18.85 -0.22 6.06
CA PRO A 343 -19.00 0.21 4.67
C PRO A 343 -18.55 -0.88 3.69
N THR A 344 -19.38 -1.15 2.69
CA THR A 344 -19.16 -2.21 1.69
C THR A 344 -19.10 -1.59 0.30
N ILE A 345 -18.16 -2.05 -0.52
CA ILE A 345 -18.01 -1.57 -1.90
C ILE A 345 -18.95 -2.39 -2.78
N THR A 346 -19.85 -1.73 -3.50
CA THR A 346 -20.77 -2.40 -4.44
C THR A 346 -20.32 -2.27 -5.88
N ASN A 347 -19.45 -1.30 -6.20
CA ASN A 347 -18.88 -1.14 -7.53
C ASN A 347 -17.64 -0.25 -7.50
N ILE A 348 -16.71 -0.49 -8.44
CA ILE A 348 -15.60 0.42 -8.74
C ILE A 348 -15.53 0.61 -10.25
N ILE A 349 -15.63 1.86 -10.67
CA ILE A 349 -15.56 2.26 -12.08
C ILE A 349 -14.26 3.02 -12.29
N VAL A 350 -13.40 2.51 -13.17
CA VAL A 350 -12.17 3.20 -13.61
C VAL A 350 -12.35 3.57 -15.08
N ASP A 351 -12.30 4.87 -15.35
CA ASP A 351 -12.40 5.43 -16.69
C ASP A 351 -11.06 6.11 -17.01
N ASN A 352 -10.23 5.42 -17.81
CA ASN A 352 -8.92 5.92 -18.23
C ASN A 352 -9.03 7.07 -19.23
N ASP A 353 -10.14 7.18 -19.99
CA ASP A 353 -10.31 8.29 -20.94
C ASP A 353 -10.64 9.60 -20.22
N LYS A 354 -11.20 9.51 -19.00
CA LYS A 354 -11.51 10.66 -18.14
C LYS A 354 -10.54 10.85 -16.97
N ASP A 355 -9.59 9.93 -16.79
CA ASP A 355 -8.71 9.85 -15.63
C ASP A 355 -9.47 9.80 -14.28
N THR A 356 -10.60 9.10 -14.24
CA THR A 356 -11.47 9.05 -13.06
C THR A 356 -11.55 7.66 -12.43
N ILE A 357 -11.65 7.64 -11.10
CA ILE A 357 -12.03 6.46 -10.32
C ILE A 357 -13.27 6.82 -9.52
N THR A 358 -14.34 6.04 -9.65
CA THR A 358 -15.58 6.19 -8.88
C THR A 358 -15.84 4.94 -8.06
N ILE A 359 -16.19 5.10 -6.79
CA ILE A 359 -16.57 4.03 -5.87
C ILE A 359 -18.03 4.21 -5.47
N GLU A 360 -18.79 3.14 -5.64
CA GLU A 360 -20.15 3.01 -5.12
C GLU A 360 -20.14 2.03 -3.95
N GLY A 361 -20.99 2.26 -2.97
CA GLY A 361 -21.04 1.42 -1.79
C GLY A 361 -22.24 1.68 -0.89
N GLU A 362 -22.38 0.80 0.09
CA GLU A 362 -23.41 0.84 1.13
C GLU A 362 -22.77 1.20 2.48
N ASN A 363 -23.56 1.81 3.36
CA ASN A 363 -23.13 2.26 4.69
C ASN A 363 -21.93 3.24 4.66
N VAL A 364 -21.78 3.98 3.55
CA VAL A 364 -20.71 4.96 3.35
C VAL A 364 -21.17 6.32 3.86
N GLN A 365 -20.42 6.90 4.80
CA GLN A 365 -20.58 8.31 5.18
C GLN A 365 -19.78 9.23 4.25
N TYR A 366 -18.51 8.88 3.99
CA TYR A 366 -17.66 9.59 3.03
C TYR A 366 -16.49 8.73 2.58
N ILE A 367 -15.90 9.11 1.44
CA ILE A 367 -14.70 8.49 0.89
C ILE A 367 -13.59 9.53 0.86
N GLU A 368 -12.41 9.16 1.35
CA GLU A 368 -11.18 9.94 1.23
C GLU A 368 -10.23 9.27 0.26
N TRP A 369 -9.60 10.06 -0.60
CA TRP A 369 -8.59 9.59 -1.54
C TRP A 369 -7.21 9.92 -1.02
N ILE A 370 -6.35 8.91 -0.96
CA ILE A 370 -4.98 8.98 -0.44
C ILE A 370 -4.00 8.64 -1.55
N GLY A 371 -2.91 9.39 -1.63
CA GLY A 371 -1.77 9.09 -2.49
C GLY A 371 -0.47 9.07 -1.71
N SER A 372 0.64 9.13 -2.46
CA SER A 372 2.03 9.13 -1.98
C SER A 372 2.23 9.81 -0.63
N ASN A 373 2.96 9.12 0.26
CA ASN A 373 3.30 9.56 1.61
C ASN A 373 2.07 9.95 2.47
N SER A 374 0.98 9.21 2.32
CA SER A 374 -0.29 9.44 3.03
C SER A 374 -0.96 10.79 2.74
N ARG A 375 -0.67 11.41 1.59
CA ARG A 375 -1.26 12.69 1.23
C ARG A 375 -2.73 12.53 0.86
N GLN A 376 -3.60 13.29 1.52
CA GLN A 376 -5.00 13.40 1.13
C GLN A 376 -5.11 14.16 -0.20
N LEU A 377 -5.73 13.52 -1.20
CA LEU A 377 -5.93 14.06 -2.55
C LEU A 377 -7.30 14.71 -2.71
N GLY A 378 -8.28 14.27 -1.92
CA GLY A 378 -9.64 14.79 -1.96
C GLY A 378 -10.62 13.95 -1.16
N ARG A 379 -11.88 14.37 -1.18
CA ARG A 379 -13.03 13.62 -0.64
C ARG A 379 -14.16 13.58 -1.66
N GLY A 380 -14.92 12.50 -1.61
CA GLY A 380 -16.08 12.27 -2.47
C GLY A 380 -16.00 10.92 -3.18
N ASN A 381 -17.13 10.49 -3.74
CA ASN A 381 -17.27 9.17 -4.33
C ASN A 381 -16.44 8.98 -5.60
N SER A 382 -15.98 10.06 -6.21
CA SER A 382 -15.11 10.02 -7.39
C SER A 382 -13.85 10.85 -7.17
N LEU A 383 -12.72 10.33 -7.65
CA LEU A 383 -11.49 11.06 -7.84
C LEU A 383 -11.31 11.35 -9.32
N ASN A 384 -11.03 12.60 -9.66
CA ASN A 384 -10.56 12.99 -10.98
C ASN A 384 -9.06 13.32 -10.88
N LEU A 385 -8.20 12.52 -11.50
CA LEU A 385 -6.76 12.75 -11.42
C LEU A 385 -6.39 14.10 -12.02
N ASN A 386 -7.15 14.62 -13.00
CA ASN A 386 -6.99 15.98 -13.56
C ASN A 386 -7.30 17.13 -12.58
N GLU A 387 -7.82 16.83 -11.39
CA GLU A 387 -8.03 17.78 -10.29
C GLU A 387 -7.02 17.63 -9.14
N VAL A 388 -6.33 16.48 -9.04
CA VAL A 388 -5.21 16.24 -8.11
C VAL A 388 -3.96 17.08 -8.42
N THR A 389 -3.78 18.19 -7.72
CA THR A 389 -2.71 19.18 -7.99
C THR A 389 -1.30 18.61 -7.86
N SER A 390 -1.11 17.61 -7.01
CA SER A 390 0.19 16.98 -6.81
C SER A 390 0.12 15.53 -7.28
N PRO A 391 0.85 15.17 -8.34
CA PRO A 391 0.84 13.83 -8.88
C PRO A 391 1.41 12.80 -7.91
N THR A 392 1.05 11.57 -8.17
CA THR A 392 1.23 10.47 -7.25
C THR A 392 1.28 9.16 -8.05
N PRO A 393 2.14 8.21 -7.68
CA PRO A 393 2.32 6.97 -8.44
C PRO A 393 1.24 5.93 -8.13
N TYR A 394 0.41 6.19 -7.12
CA TYR A 394 -0.78 5.40 -6.82
C TYR A 394 -1.84 6.25 -6.15
N VAL A 395 -3.07 5.77 -6.17
CA VAL A 395 -4.17 6.26 -5.33
C VAL A 395 -4.85 5.09 -4.63
N ARG A 396 -5.38 5.32 -3.44
CA ARG A 396 -6.25 4.36 -2.73
C ARG A 396 -7.35 5.11 -1.99
N ALA A 397 -8.43 4.41 -1.68
CA ALA A 397 -9.56 4.99 -0.98
C ALA A 397 -9.64 4.49 0.47
N VAL A 398 -10.02 5.40 1.36
CA VAL A 398 -10.49 5.14 2.73
C VAL A 398 -11.99 5.43 2.72
N ILE A 399 -12.80 4.43 3.00
CA ILE A 399 -14.26 4.48 2.94
C ILE A 399 -14.75 4.41 4.38
N VAL A 400 -15.21 5.54 4.90
CA VAL A 400 -15.62 5.67 6.30
C VAL A 400 -17.12 5.49 6.41
N GLY A 401 -17.55 4.66 7.36
CA GLY A 401 -18.95 4.44 7.72
C GLY A 401 -19.13 4.42 9.24
N GLU A 402 -20.38 4.34 9.71
CA GLU A 402 -20.67 4.27 11.15
C GLU A 402 -20.26 2.93 11.77
N GLY A 403 -20.37 1.85 10.99
CA GLY A 403 -20.01 0.48 11.40
C GLY A 403 -18.54 0.11 11.22
N GLY A 404 -17.68 1.03 10.79
CA GLY A 404 -16.25 0.75 10.54
C GLY A 404 -15.66 1.52 9.36
N VAL A 405 -14.49 1.09 8.92
CA VAL A 405 -13.74 1.69 7.80
C VAL A 405 -13.27 0.60 6.86
N SER A 406 -13.52 0.78 5.57
CA SER A 406 -13.03 -0.10 4.51
C SER A 406 -11.96 0.61 3.67
N PHE A 407 -10.99 -0.15 3.17
CA PHE A 407 -9.82 0.36 2.47
C PHE A 407 -9.62 -0.42 1.18
N THR A 408 -9.46 0.27 0.05
CA THR A 408 -9.12 -0.38 -1.22
C THR A 408 -7.64 -0.74 -1.26
N GLN A 409 -7.28 -1.69 -2.13
CA GLN A 409 -5.93 -1.82 -2.65
C GLN A 409 -5.55 -0.59 -3.50
N PRO A 410 -4.24 -0.33 -3.69
CA PRO A 410 -3.79 0.80 -4.49
C PRO A 410 -4.07 0.58 -5.98
N PHE A 411 -4.57 1.63 -6.61
CA PHE A 411 -4.60 1.79 -8.06
C PHE A 411 -3.27 2.42 -8.47
N LYS A 412 -2.45 1.73 -9.26
CA LYS A 412 -1.22 2.32 -9.80
C LYS A 412 -1.59 3.38 -10.82
N VAL A 413 -0.93 4.53 -10.74
CA VAL A 413 -1.14 5.67 -11.63
C VAL A 413 0.16 5.96 -12.37
N THR A 414 0.11 5.87 -13.70
CA THR A 414 1.24 6.22 -14.57
C THR A 414 0.86 7.44 -15.39
N ALA A 415 1.57 8.54 -15.17
CA ALA A 415 1.39 9.74 -15.98
C ALA A 415 2.09 9.58 -17.33
N GLN A 416 1.44 10.02 -18.40
CA GLN A 416 1.95 9.96 -19.76
C GLN A 416 1.67 11.27 -20.51
N GLN A 417 2.25 11.40 -21.70
CA GLN A 417 1.92 12.51 -22.60
C GLN A 417 0.54 12.27 -23.20
N GLY A 418 -0.38 13.20 -22.97
CA GLY A 418 -1.73 13.14 -23.53
C GLY A 418 -1.69 13.20 -25.05
N LYS A 419 -2.67 12.52 -25.66
CA LYS A 419 -2.84 12.45 -27.12
C LYS A 419 -3.34 13.75 -27.74
#